data_AF-A0A7C1T5R0-F1
#
_entry.id   AF-A0A7C1T5R0-F1
#
_cell.length_a   1.000
_cell.length_b   1.000
_cell.length_c   1.000
_cell.angle_alpha   90.00
_cell.angle_beta   90.00
_cell.angle_gamma   90.00
#
_symmetry.space_group_name_H-M   'P 1'
#
loop_
_entity.id
_entity.type
_entity.pdbx_description
1 polymer ?
#
loop_
_entity_poly.entity_id
_entity_poly.type
_entity_poly.pdbx_seq_one_letter_code
_entity_poly.pdbx_strand_id
1 'polypeptide(L)'
;MPRKKTEKNKDERIDLQEALEEIKQKFGEGVIMKLSDVGAVDVDVISTGSPSVDLALGVGGVPRGRVIEIYGVESSGKTTLALHILAEAQKKGGVVAFIDAEHALDPDYAKRLGVKVDDILISQPDSGEQALQI
;
A
#
# COMPACT_ATOMS: atom_id res chain seq x y z
N MET A 1 -7.45 -29.58 41.29
CA MET A 1 -6.23 -28.76 41.50
C MET A 1 -6.51 -27.34 41.02
N PRO A 2 -6.35 -26.29 41.85
CA PRO A 2 -6.52 -24.91 41.40
C PRO A 2 -5.29 -24.45 40.62
N ARG A 3 -5.49 -23.79 39.47
CA ARG A 3 -4.42 -23.13 38.70
C ARG A 3 -3.91 -21.92 39.50
N LYS A 4 -2.61 -21.88 39.81
CA LYS A 4 -1.92 -20.70 40.40
C LYS A 4 -2.12 -19.49 39.49
N LYS A 5 -2.67 -18.40 40.03
CA LYS A 5 -2.60 -17.07 39.41
C LYS A 5 -1.15 -16.61 39.48
N THR A 6 -0.54 -16.37 38.33
CA THR A 6 0.79 -15.75 38.24
C THR A 6 0.69 -14.29 38.68
N GLU A 7 1.33 -13.94 39.79
CA GLU A 7 1.51 -12.55 40.19
C GLU A 7 2.37 -11.86 39.13
N LYS A 8 1.79 -10.90 38.38
CA LYS A 8 2.57 -10.05 37.46
C LYS A 8 3.43 -9.10 38.31
N ASN A 9 4.74 -9.33 38.31
CA ASN A 9 5.72 -8.52 39.03
C ASN A 9 5.68 -7.06 38.56
N LYS A 10 5.73 -6.13 39.54
CA LYS A 10 5.76 -4.68 39.27
C LYS A 10 7.08 -4.23 38.62
N ASP A 11 8.20 -4.88 38.94
CA ASP A 11 9.52 -4.51 38.42
C ASP A 11 9.64 -4.65 36.89
N GLU A 12 9.08 -5.70 36.31
CA GLU A 12 9.08 -5.92 34.85
C GLU A 12 8.31 -4.84 34.07
N ARG A 13 7.33 -4.18 34.72
CA ARG A 13 6.58 -3.09 34.08
C ARG A 13 7.35 -1.78 34.06
N ILE A 14 8.21 -1.55 35.06
CA ILE A 14 9.04 -0.36 35.17
C ILE A 14 10.14 -0.42 34.11
N ASP A 15 10.83 -1.56 34.01
CA ASP A 15 11.87 -1.83 32.99
C ASP A 15 11.34 -1.67 31.56
N LEU A 16 10.14 -2.18 31.28
CA LEU A 16 9.50 -2.02 29.97
C LEU A 16 9.15 -0.55 29.66
N GLN A 17 8.70 0.23 30.64
CA GLN A 17 8.35 1.63 30.42
C GLN A 17 9.60 2.48 30.13
N GLU A 18 10.68 2.27 30.88
CA GLU A 18 11.96 2.96 30.66
C GLU A 18 12.53 2.63 29.28
N ALA A 19 12.52 1.36 28.87
CA ALA A 19 12.97 0.95 27.54
C ALA A 19 12.13 1.59 26.41
N LEU A 20 10.81 1.71 26.59
CA LEU A 20 9.93 2.37 25.62
C LEU A 20 10.19 3.88 25.54
N GLU A 21 10.47 4.54 26.67
CA GLU A 21 10.85 5.95 26.69
C GLU A 21 12.21 6.22 26.03
N GLU A 22 13.19 5.35 26.25
CA GLU A 22 14.49 5.46 25.57
C GLU A 22 14.36 5.35 24.04
N ILE A 23 13.54 4.42 23.55
CA ILE A 23 13.29 4.26 22.11
C ILE A 23 12.63 5.52 21.55
N LYS A 24 11.64 6.09 22.24
CA LYS A 24 10.97 7.32 21.82
C LYS A 24 11.92 8.52 21.80
N GLN A 25 12.79 8.66 22.81
CA GLN A 25 13.78 9.74 22.83
C GLN A 25 14.81 9.62 21.71
N LYS A 26 15.28 8.40 21.41
CA LYS A 26 16.30 8.16 20.39
C LYS A 26 15.77 8.29 18.96
N PHE A 27 14.54 7.85 18.71
CA PHE A 27 14.01 7.70 17.34
C PHE A 27 12.78 8.56 17.02
N GLY A 28 12.21 9.25 18.03
CA GLY A 28 11.05 10.11 17.89
C GLY A 28 9.75 9.49 18.43
N GLU A 29 8.78 10.36 18.72
CA GLU A 29 7.44 9.95 19.13
C GLU A 29 6.74 9.16 18.00
N GLY A 30 6.05 8.08 18.36
CA GLY A 30 5.30 7.22 17.43
C GLY A 30 6.08 6.05 16.81
N VAL A 31 7.40 5.93 17.05
CA VAL A 31 8.21 4.78 16.58
C VAL A 31 7.80 3.46 17.24
N ILE A 32 7.29 3.54 18.48
CA ILE A 32 6.77 2.38 19.19
C ILE A 32 5.50 2.76 19.96
N MET A 33 4.45 1.98 19.75
CA MET A 33 3.17 2.13 20.42
C MET A 33 2.52 0.77 20.59
N LYS A 34 1.63 0.64 21.58
CA LYS A 34 0.84 -0.59 21.68
C LYS A 34 -0.14 -0.63 20.52
N LEU A 35 -0.34 -1.81 19.96
CA LEU A 35 -1.30 -2.00 18.86
C LEU A 35 -2.73 -1.56 19.24
N SER A 36 -3.10 -1.68 20.52
CA SER A 36 -4.38 -1.17 21.05
C SER A 36 -4.54 0.34 20.96
N ASP A 37 -3.44 1.06 20.93
CA ASP A 37 -3.40 2.52 20.94
C ASP A 37 -3.38 3.05 19.50
N VAL A 38 -3.26 2.17 18.50
CA VAL A 38 -3.43 2.49 17.08
C VAL A 38 -4.94 2.63 16.86
N GLY A 39 -5.40 3.87 16.69
CA GLY A 39 -6.78 4.13 16.29
C GLY A 39 -7.13 3.39 14.99
N ALA A 40 -8.41 3.07 14.80
CA ALA A 40 -8.87 2.55 13.52
C ALA A 40 -8.49 3.56 12.42
N VAL A 41 -7.54 3.17 11.57
CA VAL A 41 -7.10 4.01 10.46
C VAL A 41 -8.16 3.88 9.38
N ASP A 42 -8.84 4.99 9.06
CA ASP A 42 -9.67 5.06 7.88
C ASP A 42 -8.74 4.94 6.67
N VAL A 43 -8.82 3.82 5.95
CA VAL A 43 -7.90 3.52 4.86
C VAL A 43 -8.51 4.13 3.60
N ASP A 44 -7.93 5.21 3.08
CA ASP A 44 -8.30 5.71 1.76
C ASP A 44 -7.99 4.63 0.71
N VAL A 45 -8.92 4.42 -0.22
CA VAL A 45 -8.88 3.35 -1.21
C VAL A 45 -9.10 3.89 -2.61
N ILE A 46 -8.47 3.27 -3.61
CA ILE A 46 -8.71 3.50 -5.03
C ILE A 46 -9.45 2.28 -5.58
N SER A 47 -10.57 2.49 -6.28
CA SER A 47 -11.29 1.38 -6.92
C SER A 47 -10.38 0.69 -7.94
N THR A 48 -10.53 -0.62 -8.08
CA THR A 48 -9.86 -1.39 -9.13
C THR A 48 -10.47 -1.21 -10.51
N GLY A 49 -11.61 -0.50 -10.62
CA GLY A 49 -12.46 -0.46 -11.81
C GLY A 49 -13.31 -1.72 -11.98
N SER A 50 -13.16 -2.72 -11.11
CA SER A 50 -13.95 -3.96 -11.09
C SER A 50 -14.73 -4.09 -9.79
N PRO A 51 -16.06 -3.92 -9.80
CA PRO A 51 -16.88 -4.00 -8.59
C PRO A 51 -16.74 -5.33 -7.84
N SER A 52 -16.53 -6.44 -8.56
CA SER A 52 -16.36 -7.75 -7.95
C SER A 52 -15.02 -7.89 -7.22
N VAL A 53 -13.95 -7.30 -7.75
CA VAL A 53 -12.63 -7.29 -7.10
C VAL A 53 -12.65 -6.36 -5.88
N ASP A 54 -13.23 -5.17 -6.02
CA ASP A 54 -13.36 -4.21 -4.91
C ASP A 54 -14.13 -4.81 -3.72
N LEU A 55 -15.20 -5.56 -4.01
CA LEU A 55 -15.95 -6.30 -3.00
C LEU A 55 -15.11 -7.41 -2.38
N ALA A 56 -14.38 -8.18 -3.19
CA ALA A 56 -13.53 -9.28 -2.71
C ALA A 56 -12.38 -8.79 -1.81
N LEU A 57 -11.85 -7.58 -2.05
CA LEU A 57 -10.84 -6.95 -1.19
C LEU A 57 -11.39 -6.53 0.17
N GLY A 58 -12.72 -6.46 0.34
CA GLY A 58 -13.41 -6.15 1.61
C GLY A 58 -13.33 -4.68 2.06
N VAL A 59 -12.35 -3.93 1.54
CA VAL A 59 -12.16 -2.50 1.80
C VAL A 59 -12.65 -1.61 0.66
N GLY A 60 -13.19 -2.20 -0.43
CA GLY A 60 -13.76 -1.45 -1.55
C GLY A 60 -12.77 -0.96 -2.61
N GLY A 61 -11.53 -1.46 -2.60
CA GLY A 61 -10.49 -1.11 -3.57
C GLY A 61 -9.08 -1.41 -3.06
N VAL A 62 -8.07 -0.90 -3.77
CA VAL A 62 -6.68 -0.98 -3.32
C VAL A 62 -6.38 0.09 -2.26
N PRO A 63 -5.81 -0.27 -1.10
CA PRO A 63 -5.52 0.69 -0.03
C PRO A 63 -4.33 1.58 -0.38
N ARG A 64 -4.46 2.89 -0.16
CA ARG A 64 -3.37 3.85 -0.37
C ARG A 64 -2.28 3.72 0.69
N GLY A 65 -1.05 4.10 0.31
CA GLY A 65 0.12 4.02 1.18
C GLY A 65 0.57 2.59 1.48
N ARG A 66 0.17 1.63 0.64
CA ARG A 66 0.53 0.21 0.75
C ARG A 66 1.08 -0.29 -0.59
N VAL A 67 1.95 -1.28 -0.51
CA VAL A 67 2.42 -2.02 -1.69
C VAL A 67 1.38 -3.08 -2.05
N ILE A 68 1.02 -3.16 -3.33
CA ILE A 68 0.07 -4.11 -3.88
C ILE A 68 0.76 -4.92 -4.96
N GLU A 69 0.63 -6.24 -4.91
CA GLU A 69 1.18 -7.15 -5.92
C GLU A 69 0.02 -7.77 -6.73
N ILE A 70 0.10 -7.66 -8.06
CA ILE A 70 -0.82 -8.31 -9.00
C ILE A 70 0.02 -9.26 -9.86
N TYR A 71 -0.10 -10.56 -9.61
CA TYR A 71 0.65 -11.59 -10.33
C TYR A 71 -0.28 -12.55 -11.09
N GLY A 72 0.27 -13.24 -12.08
CA GLY A 72 -0.50 -14.14 -12.95
C GLY A 72 0.21 -14.41 -14.28
N VAL A 73 -0.33 -15.35 -15.05
CA VAL A 73 0.22 -15.74 -16.36
C VAL A 73 0.21 -14.57 -17.34
N GLU A 74 1.00 -14.68 -18.42
CA GLU A 74 0.96 -13.72 -19.51
C GLU A 74 -0.47 -13.57 -20.05
N SER A 75 -0.85 -12.35 -20.44
CA SER A 75 -2.21 -12.05 -20.93
C SER A 75 -3.35 -12.29 -19.93
N SER A 76 -3.09 -12.52 -18.64
CA SER A 76 -4.14 -12.64 -17.61
C SER A 76 -4.81 -11.31 -17.23
N GLY A 77 -4.41 -10.19 -17.83
CA GLY A 77 -4.98 -8.86 -17.56
C GLY A 77 -4.29 -8.05 -16.45
N LYS A 78 -3.07 -8.40 -16.03
CA LYS A 78 -2.31 -7.66 -14.99
C LYS A 78 -2.19 -6.17 -15.30
N THR A 79 -1.63 -5.85 -16.47
CA THR A 79 -1.45 -4.47 -16.93
C THR A 79 -2.80 -3.78 -17.14
N THR A 80 -3.79 -4.47 -17.69
CA THR A 80 -5.16 -3.95 -17.84
C THR A 80 -5.76 -3.53 -16.50
N LEU A 81 -5.65 -4.38 -15.46
CA LEU A 81 -6.15 -4.06 -14.12
C LEU A 81 -5.39 -2.88 -13.50
N ALA A 82 -4.06 -2.84 -13.66
CA ALA A 82 -3.24 -1.72 -13.20
C ALA A 82 -3.67 -0.40 -13.86
N LEU A 83 -3.90 -0.40 -15.19
CA LEU A 83 -4.36 0.78 -15.91
C LEU A 83 -5.76 1.23 -15.48
N HIS A 84 -6.67 0.31 -15.15
CA HIS A 84 -7.96 0.67 -14.56
C HIS A 84 -7.81 1.34 -13.18
N ILE A 85 -6.95 0.81 -12.31
CA ILE A 85 -6.63 1.43 -11.01
C ILE A 85 -6.08 2.85 -11.23
N LEU A 86 -5.19 3.04 -12.20
CA LEU A 86 -4.65 4.37 -12.53
C LEU A 86 -5.73 5.33 -13.02
N ALA A 87 -6.63 4.88 -13.89
CA ALA A 87 -7.75 5.68 -14.36
C ALA A 87 -8.68 6.10 -13.19
N GLU A 88 -8.98 5.20 -12.26
CA GLU A 88 -9.76 5.50 -11.06
C GLU A 88 -9.03 6.49 -10.13
N ALA A 89 -7.71 6.37 -9.99
CA ALA A 89 -6.89 7.34 -9.26
C ALA A 89 -6.96 8.74 -9.90
N GLN A 90 -6.82 8.83 -11.23
CA GLN A 90 -6.93 10.10 -11.96
C GLN A 90 -8.33 10.71 -11.88
N LYS A 91 -9.40 9.90 -11.86
CA LYS A 91 -10.77 10.39 -11.64
C LYS A 91 -10.96 11.05 -10.29
N LYS A 92 -10.24 10.58 -9.27
CA LYS A 92 -10.18 11.20 -7.93
C LYS A 92 -9.21 12.39 -7.84
N GLY A 93 -8.64 12.84 -8.96
CA GLY A 93 -7.67 13.95 -9.02
C GLY A 93 -6.26 13.57 -8.57
N GLY A 94 -5.94 12.28 -8.48
CA GLY A 94 -4.60 11.79 -8.17
C GLY A 94 -3.65 11.90 -9.36
N VAL A 95 -2.37 12.15 -9.07
CA VAL A 95 -1.27 12.01 -10.03
C VAL A 95 -0.81 10.56 -10.07
N VAL A 96 -0.54 10.05 -11.26
CA VAL A 96 -0.14 8.66 -11.49
C VAL A 96 1.17 8.59 -12.26
N ALA A 97 2.02 7.64 -11.89
CA ALA A 97 3.24 7.30 -12.61
C ALA A 97 3.21 5.82 -13.01
N PHE A 98 3.78 5.51 -14.17
CA PHE A 98 3.93 4.15 -14.67
C PHE A 98 5.39 3.88 -15.01
N ILE A 99 5.95 2.84 -14.38
CA ILE A 99 7.31 2.37 -14.64
C ILE A 99 7.20 1.18 -15.61
N ASP A 100 7.44 1.43 -16.89
CA ASP A 100 7.32 0.45 -17.97
C ASP A 100 8.65 -0.30 -18.16
N ALA A 101 8.93 -1.22 -17.23
CA ALA A 101 10.11 -2.08 -17.31
C ALA A 101 10.02 -3.15 -18.43
N GLU A 102 8.83 -3.40 -18.98
CA GLU A 102 8.62 -4.35 -20.08
C GLU A 102 8.68 -3.67 -21.47
N HIS A 103 8.75 -2.33 -21.53
CA HIS A 103 8.75 -1.54 -22.75
C HIS A 103 7.57 -1.88 -23.68
N ALA A 104 6.41 -2.18 -23.08
CA ALA A 104 5.26 -2.77 -23.77
C ALA A 104 3.95 -1.98 -23.58
N LEU A 105 4.00 -0.82 -22.92
CA LEU A 105 2.79 -0.01 -22.71
C LEU A 105 2.30 0.61 -24.03
N ASP A 106 1.03 0.34 -24.37
CA ASP A 106 0.32 0.95 -25.49
C ASP A 106 -0.52 2.17 -25.00
N PRO A 107 -0.16 3.41 -25.39
CA PRO A 107 -0.90 4.61 -24.99
C PRO A 107 -2.35 4.64 -25.51
N ASP A 108 -2.61 4.13 -26.71
CA ASP A 108 -3.96 4.11 -27.29
C ASP A 108 -4.85 3.13 -26.51
N TYR A 109 -4.30 1.99 -26.10
CA TYR A 109 -5.00 1.05 -25.24
C TYR A 109 -5.28 1.66 -23.86
N ALA A 110 -4.29 2.27 -23.22
CA ALA A 110 -4.46 2.95 -21.92
C ALA A 110 -5.56 4.03 -21.97
N LYS A 111 -5.58 4.84 -23.04
CA LYS A 111 -6.61 5.86 -23.25
C LYS A 111 -8.01 5.26 -23.35
N ARG A 112 -8.18 4.13 -24.04
CA ARG A 112 -9.46 3.41 -24.13
C ARG A 112 -9.94 2.86 -22.79
N LEU A 113 -9.02 2.54 -21.87
CA LEU A 113 -9.35 2.13 -20.50
C LEU A 113 -9.69 3.31 -19.57
N GLY A 114 -9.62 4.55 -20.08
CA GLY A 114 -9.98 5.77 -19.34
C GLY A 114 -8.80 6.47 -18.67
N VAL A 115 -7.57 6.05 -18.95
CA VAL A 115 -6.36 6.77 -18.50
C VAL A 115 -6.25 8.09 -19.27
N LYS A 116 -6.06 9.18 -18.55
CA LYS A 116 -5.67 10.47 -19.12
C LYS A 116 -4.18 10.41 -19.45
N VAL A 117 -3.88 9.97 -20.66
CA VAL A 117 -2.50 9.75 -21.14
C VAL A 117 -1.66 11.02 -21.21
N ASP A 118 -2.29 12.19 -21.31
CA ASP A 118 -1.57 13.47 -21.30
C ASP A 118 -1.09 13.85 -19.88
N ASP A 119 -1.66 13.23 -18.84
CA ASP A 119 -1.41 13.53 -17.42
C ASP A 119 -0.62 12.43 -16.68
N ILE A 120 -0.24 11.33 -17.36
CA ILE A 120 0.51 10.22 -16.74
C ILE A 120 2.02 10.47 -16.83
N LEU A 121 2.74 10.26 -15.72
CA LEU A 121 4.20 10.23 -15.72
C LEU A 121 4.66 8.84 -16.18
N ILE A 122 5.62 8.77 -17.10
CA ILE A 122 6.15 7.49 -17.59
C ILE A 122 7.67 7.45 -17.44
N SER A 123 8.18 6.28 -17.04
CA SER A 123 9.61 5.97 -17.03
C SER A 123 9.84 4.61 -17.68
N GLN A 124 10.87 4.53 -18.53
CA GLN A 124 11.37 3.28 -19.12
C GLN A 124 12.81 3.07 -18.63
N PRO A 125 12.99 2.40 -17.49
CA PRO A 125 14.30 2.25 -16.87
C PRO A 125 15.14 1.18 -17.57
N ASP A 126 16.46 1.36 -17.56
CA ASP A 126 17.44 0.41 -18.10
C ASP A 126 17.70 -0.78 -17.14
N SER A 127 17.39 -0.63 -15.85
CA SER A 127 17.57 -1.67 -14.82
C SER A 127 16.50 -1.64 -13.72
N GLY A 128 16.37 -2.74 -12.98
CA GLY A 128 15.47 -2.83 -11.83
C GLY A 128 15.86 -1.90 -10.68
N GLU A 129 17.16 -1.69 -10.45
CA GLU A 129 17.65 -0.75 -9.45
C GLU A 129 17.26 0.68 -9.79
N GLN A 130 17.39 1.07 -11.07
CA GLN A 130 16.94 2.37 -11.53
C GLN A 130 15.43 2.52 -11.38
N ALA A 131 14.65 1.48 -11.72
CA ALA A 131 13.20 1.46 -11.57
C ALA A 131 12.74 1.74 -10.12
N LEU A 132 13.49 1.25 -9.12
CA LEU A 132 13.17 1.44 -7.69
C LEU A 132 13.66 2.77 -7.11
N GLN A 133 14.60 3.45 -7.76
CA GLN A 133 15.11 4.76 -7.34
C GLN A 133 14.27 5.93 -7.85
N ILE A 134 13.58 5.73 -8.99
CA ILE A 134 12.63 6.68 -9.58
C ILE A 134 11.33 6.68 -8.77
#